data_AF-T0RD88-F1
#
_entry.id   AF-T0RD88-F1
#
_cell.length_a   1.000
_cell.length_b   1.000
_cell.length_c   1.000
_cell.angle_alpha   90.00
_cell.angle_beta   90.00
_cell.angle_gamma   90.00
#
_symmetry.space_group_name_H-M   'P 1'
#
loop_
_entity.id
_entity.type
_entity.pdbx_description
1 polymer ?
#
loop_
_entity_poly.entity_id
_entity_poly.type
_entity_poly.pdbx_seq_one_letter_code
_entity_poly.pdbx_strand_id
1 'polypeptide(L)'
;MDLVCGSGDRVPLREAAAYLRAQRASSGSSVKSLLNGASLSATPVAAAVASKEKQTYLAKRRQYLQRRQEEKSYNQMLGKLERPKADSDMQREMKSVSQHLSIGANMIAGMATAFFVAYYVARSVTDNETSRLLLGLAATIAMMVVEMVLYITRSTKQEELARRQRKSEGRK
;
A
#
# COMPACT_ATOMS: atom_id res chain seq x y z
N MET A 1 8.09 -26.85 10.13
CA MET A 1 8.00 -26.57 11.57
C MET A 1 7.88 -27.89 12.27
N ASP A 2 8.67 -28.08 13.32
CA ASP A 2 8.74 -29.32 14.07
C ASP A 2 8.35 -29.04 15.53
N LEU A 3 7.61 -29.99 16.11
CA LEU A 3 7.41 -30.09 17.54
C LEU A 3 8.65 -30.76 18.13
N VAL A 4 9.33 -30.08 19.05
CA VAL A 4 10.38 -30.66 19.90
C VAL A 4 9.72 -31.04 21.21
N CYS A 5 9.57 -32.34 21.48
CA CYS A 5 8.99 -32.82 22.73
C CYS A 5 9.97 -32.60 23.89
N GLY A 6 9.47 -32.58 25.14
CA GLY A 6 10.33 -32.50 26.32
C GLY A 6 11.32 -33.66 26.45
N SER A 7 11.06 -34.79 25.78
CA SER A 7 11.96 -35.94 25.62
C SER A 7 13.14 -35.71 24.66
N GLY A 8 13.13 -34.60 23.90
CA GLY A 8 14.12 -34.29 22.87
C GLY A 8 13.75 -34.77 21.46
N ASP A 9 12.65 -35.52 21.29
CA ASP A 9 12.20 -36.01 20.00
C ASP A 9 11.70 -34.86 19.11
N ARG A 10 12.14 -34.85 17.84
CA ARG A 10 11.69 -33.88 16.84
C ARG A 10 10.72 -34.54 15.88
N VAL A 11 9.51 -34.00 15.82
CA VAL A 11 8.44 -34.53 14.98
C VAL A 11 7.86 -33.40 14.12
N PRO A 12 7.70 -33.58 12.80
CA PRO A 12 7.10 -32.55 11.97
C PRO A 12 5.67 -32.26 12.46
N LEU A 13 5.29 -30.98 12.50
CA LEU A 13 4.04 -30.54 13.12
C LEU A 13 2.79 -31.27 12.57
N ARG A 14 2.83 -31.61 11.28
CA ARG A 14 1.79 -32.37 10.56
C ARG A 14 1.57 -33.78 11.10
N GLU A 15 2.60 -34.41 11.66
CA GLU A 15 2.58 -35.78 12.18
C GLU A 15 2.57 -35.81 13.72
N ALA A 16 2.76 -34.66 14.38
CA ALA A 16 2.81 -34.55 15.84
C ALA A 16 1.57 -35.12 16.55
N ALA A 17 0.37 -34.96 15.97
CA ALA A 17 -0.85 -35.52 16.55
C ALA A 17 -0.89 -37.06 16.51
N ALA A 18 -0.36 -37.67 15.44
CA ALA A 18 -0.26 -39.13 15.34
C ALA A 18 0.80 -39.66 16.32
N TYR A 19 1.93 -38.97 16.41
CA TYR A 19 3.02 -39.30 17.33
C TYR A 19 2.57 -39.28 18.80
N LEU A 20 1.90 -38.20 19.24
CA LEU A 20 1.41 -38.07 20.62
C LEU A 20 0.35 -39.12 20.98
N ARG A 21 -0.48 -39.54 20.02
CA ARG A 21 -1.45 -40.63 20.22
C ARG A 21 -0.77 -41.99 20.36
N ALA A 22 0.22 -42.28 19.52
CA ALA A 22 1.01 -43.51 19.61
C ALA A 22 1.79 -43.58 20.93
N GLN A 23 2.40 -42.47 21.34
CA GLN A 23 3.17 -42.40 22.58
C GLN A 23 2.27 -42.52 23.82
N ARG A 24 1.06 -41.95 23.80
CA ARG A 24 0.04 -42.18 24.84
C ARG A 24 -0.36 -43.66 24.92
N ALA A 25 -0.54 -44.32 23.78
CA ALA A 25 -0.93 -45.73 23.74
C ALA A 25 0.17 -46.67 24.25
N SER A 26 1.45 -46.35 24.03
CA SER A 26 2.58 -47.16 24.47
C SER A 26 3.02 -46.89 25.91
N SER A 27 3.03 -45.63 26.34
CA SER A 27 3.56 -45.23 27.65
C SER A 27 2.49 -45.01 28.72
N GLY A 28 1.21 -44.96 28.35
CA GLY A 28 0.10 -44.62 29.26
C GLY A 28 0.13 -43.19 29.79
N SER A 29 1.13 -42.39 29.41
CA SER A 29 1.30 -41.03 29.90
C SER A 29 0.29 -40.05 29.26
N SER A 30 -0.11 -39.04 30.03
CA SER A 30 -1.07 -38.04 29.55
C SER A 30 -0.46 -37.17 28.45
N VAL A 31 -1.27 -36.72 27.48
CA VAL A 31 -0.80 -35.77 26.45
C VAL A 31 -0.23 -34.49 27.08
N LYS A 32 -0.79 -34.07 28.23
CA LYS A 32 -0.32 -32.91 28.98
C LYS A 32 1.11 -33.09 29.51
N SER A 33 1.47 -34.29 29.98
CA SER A 33 2.84 -34.59 30.42
C SER A 33 3.81 -34.66 29.25
N LEU A 34 3.39 -35.18 28.10
CA LEU A 34 4.23 -35.25 26.89
C LEU A 34 4.51 -33.88 26.27
N LEU A 35 3.57 -32.94 26.42
CA LEU A 35 3.73 -31.56 25.98
C LEU A 35 4.42 -30.66 27.00
N ASN A 36 4.67 -31.13 28.22
CA ASN A 36 5.34 -30.34 29.24
C ASN A 36 6.81 -30.13 28.85
N GLY A 37 7.22 -28.89 28.62
CA GLY A 37 8.54 -28.55 28.09
C GLY A 37 8.67 -28.72 26.57
N ALA A 38 7.59 -28.99 25.84
CA ALA A 38 7.62 -29.03 24.38
C ALA A 38 7.77 -27.61 23.80
N SER A 39 8.54 -27.48 22.73
CA SER A 39 8.73 -26.22 22.02
C SER A 39 8.57 -26.39 20.51
N LEU A 40 8.25 -25.29 19.83
CA LEU A 40 8.14 -25.24 18.38
C LEU A 40 9.48 -24.79 17.81
N SER A 41 10.14 -25.66 17.05
CA SER A 41 11.33 -25.28 16.29
C SER A 41 10.94 -25.06 14.83
N ALA A 42 11.39 -23.94 14.26
CA ALA A 42 11.42 -23.84 12.81
C ALA A 42 12.35 -24.94 12.28
N THR A 43 11.85 -25.77 11.36
CA THR A 43 12.70 -26.63 10.54
C THR A 43 13.76 -25.71 9.93
N PRO A 44 15.06 -25.96 10.15
CA PRO A 44 16.06 -25.24 9.38
C PRO A 44 15.80 -25.60 7.93
N VAL A 45 15.24 -24.67 7.17
CA VAL A 45 15.25 -24.76 5.72
C VAL A 45 16.72 -24.81 5.38
N ALA A 46 17.22 -25.98 4.98
CA ALA A 46 18.56 -26.14 4.46
C ALA A 46 18.76 -24.96 3.52
N ALA A 47 19.72 -24.09 3.84
CA ALA A 47 19.90 -22.83 3.15
C ALA A 47 20.12 -23.17 1.68
N ALA A 48 19.05 -23.14 0.88
CA ALA A 48 19.13 -23.31 -0.56
C ALA A 48 20.15 -22.28 -0.98
N VAL A 49 21.30 -22.75 -1.50
CA VAL A 49 22.51 -21.95 -1.71
C VAL A 49 22.10 -20.72 -2.49
N ALA A 50 21.82 -19.64 -1.77
CA ALA A 50 21.23 -18.47 -2.37
C ALA A 50 22.29 -17.94 -3.32
N SER A 51 21.91 -17.65 -4.57
CA SER A 51 22.85 -17.09 -5.55
C SER A 51 23.60 -15.91 -4.91
N LYS A 52 24.89 -15.73 -5.25
CA LYS A 52 25.73 -14.67 -4.66
C LYS A 52 25.03 -13.30 -4.69
N GLU A 53 24.24 -13.03 -5.73
CA GLU A 53 23.39 -11.84 -5.87
C GLU A 53 22.26 -11.74 -4.83
N LYS A 54 21.56 -12.85 -4.55
CA LYS A 54 20.54 -12.89 -3.51
C LYS A 54 21.15 -12.69 -2.12
N GLN A 55 22.36 -13.20 -1.89
CA GLN A 55 23.07 -13.01 -0.61
C GLN A 55 23.49 -11.56 -0.41
N THR A 56 24.04 -10.89 -1.43
CA THR A 56 24.42 -9.48 -1.36
C THR A 56 23.20 -8.57 -1.22
N TYR A 57 22.10 -8.86 -1.92
CA TYR A 57 20.83 -8.16 -1.74
C TYR A 57 20.28 -8.28 -0.32
N LEU A 58 20.25 -9.51 0.23
CA LEU A 58 19.78 -9.74 1.59
C LEU A 58 20.70 -9.12 2.65
N ALA A 59 22.01 -9.05 2.41
CA ALA A 59 22.95 -8.34 3.28
C ALA A 59 22.67 -6.83 3.30
N LYS A 60 22.53 -6.20 2.12
CA LYS A 60 22.16 -4.77 2.00
C LYS A 60 20.81 -4.48 2.65
N ARG A 61 19.83 -5.36 2.42
CA ARG A 61 18.48 -5.20 2.99
C ARG A 61 18.49 -5.34 4.52
N ARG A 62 19.27 -6.25 5.08
CA ARG A 62 19.45 -6.38 6.53
C ARG A 62 20.07 -5.11 7.13
N GLN A 63 21.14 -4.60 6.54
CA GLN A 63 21.76 -3.35 6.99
C GLN A 63 20.79 -2.16 6.95
N TYR A 64 19.99 -2.05 5.88
CA TYR A 64 18.98 -1.00 5.78
C TYR A 64 17.91 -1.10 6.88
N LEU A 65 17.37 -2.31 7.09
CA LEU A 65 16.35 -2.54 8.13
C LEU A 65 16.89 -2.28 9.53
N GLN A 66 18.15 -2.66 9.76
CA GLN A 66 18.84 -2.43 11.03
C GLN A 66 19.00 -0.93 11.29
N ARG A 67 19.50 -0.15 10.32
CA ARG A 67 19.59 1.32 10.45
C ARG A 67 18.24 1.95 10.75
N ARG A 68 17.17 1.53 10.06
CA ARG A 68 15.82 2.06 10.28
C ARG A 68 15.28 1.72 11.67
N GLN A 69 15.63 0.55 12.20
CA GLN A 69 15.27 0.15 13.56
C GLN A 69 16.06 0.96 14.60
N GLU A 70 17.36 1.14 14.37
CA GLU A 70 18.25 1.99 15.19
C GLU A 70 17.73 3.42 15.22
N GLU A 71 17.40 4.02 14.07
CA GLU A 71 16.77 5.35 13.98
C GLU A 71 15.45 5.43 14.75
N LYS A 72 14.60 4.40 14.68
CA LYS A 72 13.34 4.37 15.42
C LYS A 72 13.59 4.32 16.92
N SER A 73 14.51 3.48 17.37
CA SER A 73 14.88 3.37 18.78
C SER A 73 15.55 4.65 19.30
N TYR A 74 16.42 5.26 18.49
CA TYR A 74 17.05 6.55 18.80
C TYR A 74 16.01 7.66 18.92
N ASN A 75 15.06 7.75 17.98
CA ASN A 75 13.94 8.68 18.06
C ASN A 75 13.01 8.42 19.26
N GLN A 76 12.88 7.17 19.71
CA GLN A 76 12.15 6.84 20.94
C GLN A 76 12.92 7.25 22.20
N MET A 77 14.24 7.07 22.22
CA MET A 77 15.13 7.43 23.34
C MET A 77 15.29 8.95 23.49
N LEU A 78 15.29 9.69 22.38
CA LEU A 78 15.27 11.16 22.39
C LEU A 78 13.96 11.75 22.94
N GLY A 79 12.97 10.90 23.27
CA GLY A 79 11.68 11.33 23.79
C GLY A 79 10.93 12.22 22.80
N LYS A 80 9.78 12.73 23.22
CA LYS A 80 9.01 13.74 22.48
C LYS A 80 9.72 15.10 22.60
N LEU A 81 10.93 15.24 22.08
CA LEU A 81 11.33 16.54 21.58
C LEU A 81 10.32 16.87 20.49
N GLU A 82 9.49 17.88 20.73
CA GLU A 82 8.56 18.41 19.72
C GLU A 82 9.35 18.59 18.43
N ARG A 83 9.16 17.67 17.49
CA ARG A 83 9.70 17.87 16.15
C ARG A 83 9.10 19.18 15.66
N PRO A 84 9.89 20.12 15.16
CA PRO A 84 9.35 21.38 14.67
C PRO A 84 8.27 21.06 13.64
N LYS A 85 7.07 21.60 13.85
CA LYS A 85 5.87 21.42 12.99
C LYS A 85 6.10 21.73 11.51
N ALA A 86 7.24 22.36 11.18
CA ALA A 86 7.70 22.66 9.84
C ALA A 86 7.58 21.46 8.87
N ASP A 87 7.91 20.24 9.31
CA ASP A 87 7.88 19.07 8.41
C ASP A 87 6.45 18.58 8.12
N SER A 88 5.52 18.78 9.06
CA SER A 88 4.11 18.45 8.86
C SER A 88 3.36 19.49 8.04
N ASP A 89 3.71 20.77 8.18
CA ASP A 89 3.11 21.85 7.39
C ASP A 89 3.64 21.82 5.95
N MET A 90 4.94 21.58 5.75
CA MET A 90 5.53 21.40 4.42
C MET A 90 5.00 20.14 3.70
N GLN A 91 4.81 19.02 4.42
CA GLN A 91 4.14 17.84 3.84
C GLN A 91 2.65 18.08 3.53
N ARG A 92 1.95 18.88 4.35
CA ARG A 92 0.56 19.27 4.07
C ARG A 92 0.47 20.17 2.84
N GLU A 93 1.40 21.11 2.67
CA GLU A 93 1.49 21.97 1.49
C GLU A 93 1.86 21.18 0.23
N MET A 94 2.85 20.29 0.27
CA MET A 94 3.18 19.45 -0.88
C MET A 94 2.00 18.57 -1.31
N LYS A 95 1.23 18.06 -0.34
CA LYS A 95 0.05 17.24 -0.61
C LYS A 95 -1.09 18.07 -1.20
N SER A 96 -1.28 19.32 -0.77
CA SER A 96 -2.30 20.21 -1.34
C SER A 96 -1.93 20.63 -2.77
N VAL A 97 -0.68 20.99 -3.04
CA VAL A 97 -0.21 21.40 -4.37
C VAL A 97 -0.32 20.25 -5.37
N SER A 98 0.06 19.04 -4.99
CA SER A 98 -0.11 17.84 -5.83
C SER A 98 -1.60 17.52 -6.11
N GLN A 99 -2.48 17.75 -5.13
CA GLN A 99 -3.92 17.56 -5.31
C GLN A 99 -4.52 18.57 -6.28
N HIS A 100 -4.13 19.85 -6.23
CA HIS A 100 -4.61 20.86 -7.17
C HIS A 100 -4.07 20.64 -8.60
N LEU A 101 -2.82 20.18 -8.73
CA LEU A 101 -2.24 19.82 -10.03
C LEU A 101 -2.92 18.62 -10.68
N SER A 102 -3.24 17.57 -9.90
CA SER A 102 -3.93 16.39 -10.43
C SER A 102 -5.34 16.71 -10.95
N ILE A 103 -6.01 17.70 -10.34
CA ILE A 103 -7.34 18.14 -10.77
C ILE A 103 -7.23 18.93 -12.09
N GLY A 104 -6.31 19.89 -12.18
CA GLY A 104 -6.09 20.66 -13.41
C GLY A 104 -5.60 19.82 -14.59
N ALA A 105 -4.76 18.81 -14.33
CA ALA A 105 -4.29 17.90 -15.36
C ALA A 105 -5.42 17.08 -16.00
N ASN A 106 -6.39 16.62 -15.20
CA ASN A 106 -7.55 15.91 -15.72
C ASN A 106 -8.42 16.83 -16.61
N MET A 107 -8.53 18.12 -16.26
CA MET A 107 -9.28 19.08 -17.07
C MET A 107 -8.65 19.30 -18.45
N ILE A 108 -7.33 19.49 -18.49
CA ILE A 108 -6.61 19.68 -19.75
C ILE A 108 -6.68 18.40 -20.61
N ALA A 109 -6.56 17.23 -19.99
CA ALA A 109 -6.68 15.95 -20.69
C ALA A 109 -8.08 15.74 -21.28
N GLY A 110 -9.15 16.11 -20.55
CA GLY A 110 -10.52 16.03 -21.05
C GLY A 110 -10.75 16.95 -22.25
N MET A 111 -10.28 18.20 -22.19
CA MET A 111 -10.37 19.12 -23.33
C MET A 111 -9.60 18.61 -24.55
N ALA A 112 -8.37 18.14 -24.37
CA ALA A 112 -7.57 17.61 -25.47
C ALA A 112 -8.25 16.38 -26.12
N THR A 113 -8.73 15.45 -25.32
CA THR A 113 -9.40 14.25 -25.83
C THR A 113 -10.69 14.57 -26.59
N ALA A 114 -11.53 15.48 -26.07
CA ALA A 114 -12.73 15.92 -26.77
C ALA A 114 -12.42 16.59 -28.11
N PHE A 115 -11.37 17.42 -28.17
CA PHE A 115 -10.91 18.03 -29.42
C PHE A 115 -10.52 16.97 -30.46
N PHE A 116 -9.65 16.02 -30.08
CA PHE A 116 -9.16 15.00 -31.01
C PHE A 116 -10.26 14.05 -31.46
N VAL A 117 -11.17 13.65 -30.57
CA VAL A 117 -12.31 12.80 -30.92
C VAL A 117 -13.22 13.52 -31.90
N ALA A 118 -13.60 14.76 -31.61
CA ALA A 118 -14.47 15.54 -32.49
C ALA A 118 -13.80 15.87 -33.84
N TYR A 119 -12.50 16.17 -33.84
CA TYR A 119 -11.73 16.38 -35.06
C TYR A 119 -11.66 15.10 -35.91
N TYR A 120 -11.45 13.94 -35.28
CA TYR A 120 -11.42 12.65 -35.97
C TYR A 120 -12.78 12.29 -36.57
N VAL A 121 -13.88 12.53 -35.85
CA VAL A 121 -15.24 12.34 -36.37
C VAL A 121 -15.54 13.36 -37.48
N ALA A 122 -15.14 14.62 -37.32
CA ALA A 122 -15.32 15.62 -38.37
C ALA A 122 -14.55 15.25 -39.64
N ARG A 123 -13.39 14.59 -39.51
CA ARG A 123 -12.62 14.12 -40.66
C ARG A 123 -13.39 13.13 -41.54
N SER A 124 -14.28 12.31 -40.98
CA SER A 124 -15.09 11.37 -41.77
C SER A 124 -16.35 11.99 -42.37
N VAL A 125 -16.77 13.16 -41.90
CA VAL A 125 -18.04 13.80 -42.31
C VAL A 125 -17.81 15.01 -43.23
N THR A 126 -16.71 15.74 -43.06
CA THR A 126 -16.40 16.94 -43.85
C THR A 126 -15.00 16.87 -44.45
N ASP A 127 -14.86 17.31 -45.70
CA ASP A 127 -13.58 17.42 -46.40
C ASP A 127 -12.85 18.75 -46.13
N ASN A 128 -13.56 19.75 -45.61
CA ASN A 128 -12.99 21.07 -45.38
C ASN A 128 -12.29 21.15 -44.02
N GLU A 129 -10.99 21.43 -44.04
CA GLU A 129 -10.14 21.51 -42.85
C GLU A 129 -10.63 22.56 -41.83
N THR A 130 -11.11 23.71 -42.30
CA THR A 130 -11.62 24.77 -41.42
C THR A 130 -12.83 24.29 -40.61
N SER A 131 -13.73 23.54 -41.25
CA SER A 131 -14.92 23.01 -40.57
C SER A 131 -14.58 21.91 -39.55
N ARG A 132 -13.51 21.14 -39.78
CA ARG A 132 -12.99 20.15 -38.81
C ARG A 132 -12.46 20.83 -37.55
N LEU A 133 -11.72 21.93 -37.72
CA LEU A 133 -11.20 22.72 -36.60
C LEU A 133 -12.33 23.39 -35.81
N LEU A 134 -13.35 23.94 -36.49
CA LEU A 134 -14.51 24.55 -35.84
C LEU A 134 -15.33 23.52 -35.05
N LEU A 135 -15.54 22.32 -35.59
CA LEU A 135 -16.21 21.23 -34.86
C LEU A 135 -15.41 20.76 -33.65
N GLY A 136 -14.08 20.63 -33.79
CA GLY A 136 -13.19 20.33 -32.66
C GLY A 136 -13.29 21.39 -31.56
N LEU A 137 -13.28 22.67 -31.93
CA LEU A 137 -13.43 23.79 -30.99
C LEU A 137 -14.81 23.83 -30.32
N ALA A 138 -15.89 23.56 -31.07
CA ALA A 138 -17.22 23.47 -30.48
C ALA A 138 -17.32 22.33 -29.45
N ALA A 139 -16.70 21.19 -29.76
CA ALA A 139 -16.65 20.05 -28.85
C ALA A 139 -15.81 20.31 -27.59
N THR A 140 -14.70 21.06 -27.69
CA THR A 140 -13.95 21.45 -26.49
C THR A 140 -14.75 22.36 -25.59
N ILE A 141 -15.44 23.36 -26.14
CA ILE A 141 -16.32 24.25 -25.36
C ILE A 141 -17.42 23.44 -24.66
N ALA A 142 -18.06 22.51 -25.37
CA ALA A 142 -19.06 21.62 -24.76
C ALA A 142 -18.45 20.77 -23.63
N MET A 143 -17.25 20.22 -23.84
CA MET A 143 -16.52 19.47 -22.82
C MET A 143 -16.16 20.32 -21.60
N MET A 144 -15.83 21.61 -21.78
CA MET A 144 -15.59 22.52 -20.66
C MET A 144 -16.82 22.66 -19.75
N VAL A 145 -18.02 22.73 -20.34
CA VAL A 145 -19.28 22.79 -19.57
C VAL A 145 -19.48 21.49 -18.78
N VAL A 146 -19.25 20.35 -19.42
CA VAL A 146 -19.34 19.03 -18.75
C VAL A 146 -18.34 18.95 -17.59
N GLU A 147 -17.09 19.37 -17.81
CA GLU A 147 -16.08 19.39 -16.77
C GLU A 147 -16.42 20.34 -15.62
N MET A 148 -17.00 21.51 -15.90
CA MET A 148 -17.43 22.44 -14.86
C MET A 148 -18.50 21.80 -13.96
N VAL A 149 -19.47 21.09 -14.54
CA VAL A 149 -20.49 20.36 -13.78
C VAL A 149 -19.87 19.21 -12.98
N LEU A 150 -18.99 18.42 -13.58
CA LEU A 150 -18.26 17.35 -12.90
C LEU A 150 -17.37 17.88 -11.78
N TYR A 151 -16.77 19.05 -11.98
CA TYR A 151 -15.95 19.73 -11.00
C TYR A 151 -16.78 20.15 -9.78
N ILE A 152 -17.95 20.78 -9.99
CA ILE A 152 -18.85 21.19 -8.90
C ILE A 152 -19.35 19.98 -8.11
N THR A 153 -19.78 18.92 -8.79
CA THR A 153 -20.27 17.71 -8.11
C THR A 153 -19.17 16.95 -7.36
N ARG A 154 -17.92 17.03 -7.84
CA ARG A 154 -16.76 16.47 -7.14
C ARG A 154 -16.31 17.35 -5.97
N SER A 155 -16.29 18.66 -6.15
CA SER A 155 -15.84 19.62 -5.12
C SER A 155 -16.77 19.60 -3.91
N THR A 156 -18.08 19.56 -4.14
CA THR A 156 -19.10 19.42 -3.08
C THR A 156 -18.91 18.14 -2.26
N LYS A 157 -18.60 17.00 -2.91
CA LYS A 157 -18.29 15.74 -2.21
C LYS A 157 -16.98 15.81 -1.41
N GLN A 158 -15.95 16.47 -1.94
CA GLN A 158 -14.69 16.67 -1.23
C GLN A 158 -14.87 17.57 0.00
N GLU A 159 -15.71 18.61 -0.10
CA GLU A 159 -16.04 19.48 1.03
C GLU A 159 -16.78 18.71 2.14
N GLU A 160 -17.72 17.83 1.77
CA GLU A 160 -18.43 17.01 2.75
C GLU A 160 -17.50 16.04 3.48
N LEU A 161 -16.57 15.41 2.75
CA LEU A 161 -15.54 14.55 3.35
C LEU A 161 -14.59 15.34 4.27
N ALA A 162 -14.19 16.54 3.87
CA ALA A 162 -13.37 17.43 4.70
C ALA A 162 -14.10 17.84 5.99
N ARG A 163 -15.42 18.14 5.91
CA ARG A 163 -16.25 18.43 7.08
C ARG A 163 -16.36 17.24 8.03
N ARG A 164 -16.54 16.02 7.50
CA ARG A 164 -16.58 14.78 8.31
C ARG A 164 -15.26 14.52 9.02
N GLN A 165 -14.12 14.75 8.35
CA GLN A 165 -12.79 14.61 8.96
C GLN A 165 -12.59 15.60 10.11
N ARG A 166 -12.89 16.88 9.93
CA ARG A 166 -12.82 17.90 11.01
C ARG A 166 -13.69 17.56 12.22
N LYS A 167 -14.89 17.01 11.98
CA LYS A 167 -15.81 16.60 13.06
C LYS A 167 -15.33 15.36 13.83
N SER A 168 -14.54 14.50 13.19
CA SER A 168 -13.93 13.32 13.83
C SER A 168 -12.66 13.65 14.64
N GLU A 169 -11.91 14.67 14.23
CA GLU A 169 -10.70 15.12 14.92
C GLU A 169 -11.02 15.92 16.19
N GLY A 170 -12.08 16.73 16.20
CA GLY A 170 -12.50 17.50 17.39
C GLY A 170 -13.22 16.70 18.48
N ARG A 171 -13.33 15.36 18.33
CA ARG A 171 -14.03 14.47 19.29
C ARG A 171 -13.08 13.55 20.06
N LYS A 172 -11.77 13.76 19.94
CA LYS A 172 -10.71 13.13 20.73
C LYS A 172 -10.09 14.15 21.66
#